data_AF-A0A7V4KDS8-F1
#
_entry.id   AF-A0A7V4KDS8-F1
#
_cell.length_a   1.000
_cell.length_b   1.000
_cell.length_c   1.000
_cell.angle_alpha   90.00
_cell.angle_beta   90.00
_cell.angle_gamma   90.00
#
_symmetry.space_group_name_H-M   'P 1'
#
loop_
_entity.id
_entity.type
_entity.pdbx_description
1 polymer ?
#
loop_
_entity_poly.entity_id
_entity_poly.type
_entity_poly.pdbx_seq_one_letter_code
_entity_poly.pdbx_strand_id
1 'polypeptide(L)'
;MNDKVIALGYKILNSKIFSRIFRSYKLIWELAGLTKRTAMDAVLYGVKDEQEFWSSGERIAEKLRKFVDKNSIVLDVGCGIGRIERFLAPYCR
;
A
#
# COMPACT_ATOMS: atom_id res chain seq x y z
N MET A 1 -5.78 24.25 7.31
CA MET A 1 -4.39 24.02 6.84
C MET A 1 -4.46 23.65 5.37
N ASN A 2 -3.66 24.22 4.48
CA ASN A 2 -3.86 24.10 3.02
C ASN A 2 -3.30 22.75 2.52
N ASP A 3 -4.14 21.86 1.98
CA ASP A 3 -3.76 20.50 1.52
C ASP A 3 -2.56 20.49 0.56
N LYS A 4 -2.41 21.56 -0.23
CA LYS A 4 -1.27 21.73 -1.14
C LYS A 4 0.07 21.84 -0.39
N VAL A 5 0.08 22.48 0.77
CA VAL A 5 1.27 22.66 1.62
C VAL A 5 1.66 21.33 2.26
N ILE A 6 0.67 20.55 2.73
CA ILE A 6 0.89 19.21 3.30
C ILE A 6 1.46 18.26 2.24
N ALA A 7 0.86 18.25 1.04
CA ALA A 7 1.34 17.41 -0.06
C ALA A 7 2.76 17.77 -0.51
N LEU A 8 3.12 19.05 -0.53
CA LEU A 8 4.47 19.50 -0.86
C LEU A 8 5.48 19.08 0.22
N GLY A 9 5.15 19.26 1.50
CA GLY A 9 5.97 18.81 2.62
C GLY A 9 6.19 17.30 2.60
N TYR A 10 5.13 16.52 2.36
CA TYR A 10 5.21 15.07 2.21
C TYR A 10 6.16 14.66 1.08
N LYS A 11 6.07 15.27 -0.11
CA LYS A 11 6.96 14.94 -1.24
C LYS A 11 8.44 15.18 -0.93
N ILE A 12 8.75 16.23 -0.19
CA ILE A 12 10.13 16.55 0.22
C ILE A 12 10.63 15.49 1.23
N LEU A 13 9.81 15.15 2.22
CA LEU A 13 10.10 14.17 3.26
C LEU A 13 10.18 12.73 2.73
N ASN A 14 9.41 12.40 1.68
CA ASN A 14 9.41 11.08 1.04
C ASN A 14 10.46 10.96 -0.08
N SER A 15 11.35 11.94 -0.23
CA SER A 15 12.48 11.85 -1.17
C SER A 15 13.48 10.77 -0.73
N LYS A 16 14.19 10.16 -1.68
CA LYS A 16 15.24 9.14 -1.44
C LYS A 16 16.32 9.60 -0.44
N ILE A 17 16.52 10.90 -0.31
CA ILE A 17 17.50 11.51 0.59
C ILE A 17 16.96 11.54 2.02
N PHE A 18 15.71 11.99 2.21
CA PHE A 18 15.09 12.02 3.54
C PHE A 18 14.71 10.63 4.05
N SER A 19 14.24 9.71 3.19
CA SER A 19 13.93 8.34 3.60
C SER A 19 15.16 7.58 4.14
N ARG A 20 16.36 7.91 3.64
CA ARG A 20 17.65 7.40 4.16
C ARG A 20 18.01 7.97 5.53
N ILE A 21 17.66 9.23 5.79
CA ILE A 21 17.99 9.96 7.02
C ILE A 21 16.98 9.66 8.14
N PHE A 22 15.69 9.59 7.82
CA PHE A 22 14.62 9.54 8.82
C PHE A 22 14.17 8.14 9.23
N ARG A 23 14.69 7.07 8.60
CA ARG A 23 14.65 5.60 8.91
C ARG A 23 13.38 4.97 9.54
N SER A 24 12.35 5.73 9.85
CA SER A 24 11.15 5.31 10.53
C SER A 24 10.05 5.24 9.49
N TYR A 25 9.91 4.06 8.90
CA TYR A 25 8.79 3.69 8.04
C TYR A 25 7.46 4.16 8.64
N LYS A 26 7.28 3.99 9.96
CA LYS A 26 6.12 4.47 10.71
C LYS A 26 5.83 5.97 10.51
N LEU A 27 6.81 6.85 10.69
CA LEU A 27 6.60 8.30 10.56
C LEU A 27 6.19 8.69 9.14
N ILE A 28 6.81 8.07 8.13
CA ILE A 28 6.48 8.34 6.72
C ILE A 28 5.03 7.94 6.43
N TRP A 29 4.58 6.79 6.94
CA TRP A 29 3.20 6.34 6.80
C TRP A 29 2.19 7.19 7.57
N GLU A 30 2.52 7.63 8.78
CA GLU A 30 1.70 8.56 9.56
C GLU A 30 1.52 9.89 8.81
N LEU A 31 2.59 10.42 8.21
CA LEU A 31 2.53 11.65 7.40
C LEU A 31 1.77 11.45 6.09
N ALA A 32 1.93 10.32 5.42
CA ALA A 32 1.18 9.99 4.21
C ALA A 32 -0.34 9.96 4.50
N GLY A 33 -0.74 9.49 5.68
CA GLY A 33 -2.14 9.40 6.11
C GLY A 33 -2.83 10.74 6.40
N LEU A 34 -2.11 11.87 6.45
CA LEU A 34 -2.68 13.16 6.86
C LEU A 34 -3.80 13.68 5.96
N THR A 35 -3.76 13.35 4.66
CA THR A 35 -4.82 13.72 3.71
C THR A 35 -5.15 12.54 2.82
N LYS A 36 -6.39 12.50 2.32
CA LYS A 36 -6.80 11.50 1.32
C LYS A 36 -5.86 11.50 0.12
N ARG A 37 -5.43 12.69 -0.33
CA ARG A 37 -4.53 12.81 -1.49
C ARG A 37 -3.18 12.16 -1.23
N THR A 38 -2.51 12.51 -0.13
CA THR A 38 -1.19 11.95 0.21
C THR A 38 -1.28 10.45 0.51
N ALA A 39 -2.38 9.99 1.08
CA ALA A 39 -2.63 8.58 1.32
C ALA A 39 -2.78 7.81 0.00
N MET A 40 -3.57 8.33 -0.95
CA MET A 40 -3.72 7.74 -2.28
C MET A 40 -2.40 7.77 -3.06
N ASP A 41 -1.65 8.87 -3.01
CA ASP A 41 -0.32 8.97 -3.64
C ASP A 41 0.65 7.91 -3.08
N ALA A 42 0.59 7.62 -1.77
CA ALA A 42 1.42 6.60 -1.13
C ALA A 42 0.97 5.17 -1.48
N VAL A 43 -0.34 4.90 -1.45
CA VAL A 43 -0.92 3.58 -1.74
C VAL A 43 -0.76 3.20 -3.21
N LEU A 44 -0.98 4.14 -4.13
CA LEU A 44 -0.88 3.93 -5.57
C LEU A 44 0.54 4.08 -6.11
N TYR A 45 1.54 4.13 -5.25
CA TYR A 45 2.93 4.26 -5.68
C TYR A 45 3.34 3.09 -6.59
N GLY A 46 3.82 3.41 -7.80
CA GLY A 46 4.29 2.43 -8.77
C GLY A 46 3.22 1.87 -9.72
N VAL A 47 1.98 2.34 -9.63
CA VAL A 47 0.90 2.07 -10.61
C VAL A 47 0.34 3.38 -11.16
N LYS A 48 -0.36 3.31 -12.29
CA LYS A 48 -0.92 4.49 -12.96
C LYS A 48 -2.15 5.03 -12.26
N ASP A 49 -3.00 4.14 -11.78
CA ASP A 49 -4.29 4.46 -11.19
C ASP A 49 -4.78 3.36 -10.22
N GLU A 50 -5.94 3.61 -9.61
CA GLU A 50 -6.58 2.69 -8.68
C GLU A 50 -7.05 1.39 -9.36
N GLN A 51 -7.40 1.42 -10.64
CA GLN A 51 -7.84 0.22 -11.36
C GLN A 51 -6.65 -0.73 -11.60
N GLU A 52 -5.49 -0.20 -11.98
CA GLU A 52 -4.26 -0.97 -12.08
C GLU A 52 -3.83 -1.53 -10.71
N PHE A 53 -4.00 -0.75 -9.63
CA PHE A 53 -3.75 -1.21 -8.27
C PHE A 53 -4.57 -2.46 -7.96
N TRP A 54 -5.90 -2.40 -8.05
CA TRP A 54 -6.76 -3.54 -7.70
C TRP A 54 -6.59 -4.73 -8.64
N SER A 55 -6.55 -4.51 -9.96
CA SER A 55 -6.38 -5.60 -10.93
C SER A 55 -5.03 -6.31 -10.78
N SER A 56 -3.98 -5.60 -10.37
CA SER A 56 -2.69 -6.24 -10.04
C SER A 56 -2.79 -7.16 -8.83
N GLY A 57 -3.56 -6.78 -7.80
CA GLY A 57 -3.82 -7.60 -6.62
C GLY A 57 -4.58 -8.89 -6.95
N GLU A 58 -5.63 -8.77 -7.75
CA GLU A 58 -6.45 -9.92 -8.20
C GLU A 58 -5.60 -10.95 -8.97
N ARG A 59 -4.81 -10.50 -9.96
CA ARG A 59 -3.92 -11.40 -10.73
C ARG A 59 -2.89 -12.11 -9.85
N ILE A 60 -2.41 -11.47 -8.78
CA ILE A 60 -1.48 -12.09 -7.85
C ILE A 60 -2.22 -13.12 -6.98
N ALA A 61 -3.40 -12.77 -6.46
CA ALA A 61 -4.23 -13.69 -5.70
C ALA A 61 -4.57 -14.96 -6.50
N GLU A 62 -4.91 -14.83 -7.79
CA GLU A 62 -5.15 -15.98 -8.67
C GLU A 62 -3.95 -16.92 -8.80
N LYS A 63 -2.73 -16.38 -8.83
CA LYS A 63 -1.51 -17.19 -8.83
C LYS A 63 -1.30 -17.87 -7.48
N LEU A 64 -1.58 -17.18 -6.38
CA LEU A 64 -1.42 -17.68 -5.02
C LEU A 64 -2.43 -18.76 -4.64
N ARG A 65 -3.64 -18.74 -5.22
CA ARG A 65 -4.68 -19.79 -5.04
C ARG A 65 -4.19 -21.21 -5.33
N LYS A 66 -3.09 -21.37 -6.06
CA LYS A 66 -2.48 -22.68 -6.33
C LYS A 66 -1.70 -23.26 -5.14
N PHE A 67 -1.41 -22.44 -4.13
CA PHE A 67 -0.60 -22.79 -2.97
C PHE A 67 -1.36 -22.75 -1.64
N VAL A 68 -2.61 -22.29 -1.67
CA VAL A 68 -3.48 -22.21 -0.49
C VAL A 68 -4.78 -22.95 -0.76
N ASP A 69 -5.39 -23.44 0.32
CA ASP A 69 -6.71 -24.03 0.31
C ASP A 69 -7.60 -23.41 1.41
N LYS A 70 -8.85 -23.87 1.49
CA LYS A 70 -9.84 -23.39 2.46
C LYS A 70 -9.44 -23.55 3.94
N ASN A 71 -8.44 -24.37 4.25
CA ASN A 71 -7.97 -24.62 5.61
C ASN A 71 -6.67 -23.86 5.92
N SER A 72 -6.06 -23.26 4.91
CA SER A 72 -4.81 -22.52 5.05
C SER A 72 -5.02 -21.26 5.89
N ILE A 73 -4.04 -20.95 6.74
CA ILE A 73 -3.96 -19.69 7.50
C ILE A 73 -2.82 -18.89 6.87
N VAL A 74 -3.12 -17.70 6.35
CA VAL A 74 -2.17 -16.88 5.59
C VAL A 74 -1.71 -15.69 6.41
N LEU A 75 -0.40 -15.46 6.45
CA LEU A 75 0.22 -14.25 7.00
C LEU A 75 0.84 -13.45 5.85
N ASP A 76 0.31 -12.26 5.57
CA ASP A 76 0.90 -11.30 4.62
C ASP A 76 1.72 -10.25 5.37
N VAL A 77 3.04 -10.27 5.15
CA VAL A 77 3.98 -9.31 5.76
C VAL A 77 4.17 -8.13 4.83
N GLY A 78 3.71 -6.95 5.26
CA GLY A 78 3.75 -5.76 4.43
C GLY A 78 2.55 -5.64 3.48
N CYS A 79 1.40 -6.15 3.91
CA CYS A 79 0.11 -6.13 3.21
C CYS A 79 -0.36 -4.75 2.69
N GLY A 80 0.17 -3.66 3.25
CA GLY A 80 -0.30 -2.31 2.98
C GLY A 80 -1.77 -2.19 3.36
N ILE A 81 -2.63 -1.94 2.36
CA ILE A 81 -4.09 -1.85 2.55
C ILE A 81 -4.86 -3.13 2.17
N GLY A 82 -4.16 -4.27 2.06
CA GLY A 82 -4.80 -5.55 1.77
C GLY A 82 -5.12 -5.76 0.28
N ARG A 83 -4.24 -5.29 -0.62
CA ARG A 83 -4.47 -5.29 -2.07
C ARG A 83 -4.72 -6.69 -2.63
N ILE A 84 -3.98 -7.69 -2.15
CA ILE A 84 -4.04 -9.07 -2.63
C ILE A 84 -5.09 -9.85 -1.83
N GLU A 85 -5.11 -9.63 -0.53
CA GLU A 85 -5.92 -10.29 0.48
C GLU A 85 -7.40 -10.02 0.28
N ARG A 86 -7.76 -8.84 -0.24
CA ARG A 86 -9.11 -8.55 -0.71
C ARG A 86 -9.66 -9.64 -1.65
N PHE A 87 -8.80 -10.26 -2.45
CA PHE A 87 -9.17 -11.29 -3.43
C PHE A 87 -8.76 -12.72 -3.02
N LEU A 88 -7.81 -12.85 -2.09
CA LEU A 88 -7.33 -14.15 -1.60
C LEU A 88 -8.10 -14.65 -0.37
N ALA A 89 -8.50 -13.75 0.54
CA ALA A 89 -9.17 -14.10 1.79
C ALA A 89 -10.42 -14.98 1.63
N PRO A 90 -11.26 -14.83 0.58
CA PRO A 90 -12.40 -15.74 0.38
C PRO A 90 -12.04 -17.21 0.11
N TYR A 91 -10.76 -17.53 -0.12
CA TYR A 91 -10.29 -18.88 -0.51
C TYR A 91 -9.56 -19.62 0.62
N CYS A 92 -9.27 -18.95 1.73
CA CYS A 92 -8.58 -19.49 2.89
C CYS A 92 -9.31 -19.09 4.19
N ARG A 93 -8.80 -19.53 5.33
CA ARG A 93 -9.41 -19.31 6.65
C ARG A 93 -8.90 -18.04 7.33
#